data_AF-A0A1E5STZ1-F1
#
_entry.id   AF-A0A1E5STZ1-F1
#
_cell.length_a   1.000
_cell.length_b   1.000
_cell.length_c   1.000
_cell.angle_alpha   90.00
_cell.angle_beta   90.00
_cell.angle_gamma   90.00
#
_symmetry.space_group_name_H-M   'P 1'
#
loop_
_entity.id
_entity.type
_entity.pdbx_description
1 polymer ?
#
loop_
_entity_poly.entity_id
_entity_poly.type
_entity_poly.pdbx_seq_one_letter_code
_entity_poly.pdbx_strand_id
1 'polypeptide(L)'
;MFIRKLFKIGDKAKWLTLELLIVFIGVYLAFLFQSYAEDNKIDKEKEKVLVGLKLELEEFRTTFERFADYQRDKVKEWDSLFLAGEVARYYDWRYIEPQYNFMIIEYALNQKGTDIVDFELYSSLSELYNQIKKLEHAERLMTDLAMSYNILPKDLDPKKGQGAVLAAENRFHFYKFKNFARDRAGMLGRVWSASSNIIGLINEELGPERSKEVDAKLLERYVNGGIQMDFVKEIFDQYFPQYSDDDFDRMIEEIQERASVSQTQ
;
A
#
# COMPACT_ATOMS: atom_id res chain seq x y z
N MET A 1 -31.04 -31.18 -45.25
CA MET A 1 -31.21 -32.61 -45.60
C MET A 1 -31.29 -33.54 -44.38
N PHE A 2 -30.72 -33.18 -43.21
CA PHE A 2 -30.78 -33.97 -41.97
C PHE A 2 -32.17 -34.03 -41.29
N ILE A 3 -32.92 -32.93 -41.30
CA ILE A 3 -34.23 -32.83 -40.63
C ILE A 3 -35.27 -33.81 -41.21
N ARG A 4 -35.21 -34.10 -42.53
CA ARG A 4 -36.14 -35.05 -43.18
C ARG A 4 -35.86 -36.53 -42.83
N LYS A 5 -34.66 -36.89 -42.37
CA LYS A 5 -34.32 -38.26 -41.94
C LYS A 5 -34.76 -38.57 -40.50
N LEU A 6 -34.89 -37.55 -39.65
CA LEU A 6 -35.40 -37.68 -38.27
C LEU A 6 -36.86 -38.17 -38.19
N PHE A 7 -37.67 -37.90 -39.22
CA PHE A 7 -39.08 -38.29 -39.23
C PHE A 7 -39.36 -39.76 -39.55
N LYS A 8 -38.36 -40.55 -40.00
CA LYS A 8 -38.49 -42.00 -40.28
C LYS A 8 -38.03 -42.90 -39.12
N ILE A 9 -37.64 -42.32 -38.00
CA ILE A 9 -37.19 -43.03 -36.80
C ILE A 9 -38.42 -43.33 -35.93
N GLY A 10 -38.56 -44.57 -35.43
CA GLY A 10 -39.69 -44.97 -34.59
C GLY A 10 -39.82 -44.09 -33.33
N ASP A 11 -41.05 -43.83 -32.87
CA ASP A 11 -41.35 -42.81 -31.84
C ASP A 11 -40.49 -42.91 -30.56
N LYS A 12 -40.03 -44.10 -30.20
CA LYS A 12 -39.09 -44.31 -29.08
C LYS A 12 -37.77 -43.56 -29.23
N ALA A 13 -37.20 -43.51 -30.43
CA ALA A 13 -35.91 -42.84 -30.65
C ALA A 13 -36.06 -41.31 -30.87
N LYS A 14 -37.26 -40.83 -31.23
CA LYS A 14 -37.59 -39.40 -31.14
C LYS A 14 -37.70 -38.94 -29.69
N TRP A 15 -38.31 -39.74 -28.82
CA TRP A 15 -38.35 -39.48 -27.39
C TRP A 15 -36.95 -39.49 -26.77
N LEU A 16 -36.13 -40.50 -27.08
CA LEU A 16 -34.76 -40.59 -26.58
C LEU A 16 -33.89 -39.39 -27.01
N THR A 17 -34.06 -38.90 -28.26
CA THR A 17 -33.32 -37.73 -28.74
C THR A 17 -33.81 -36.42 -28.12
N LEU A 18 -35.11 -36.30 -27.83
CA LEU A 18 -35.67 -35.17 -27.08
C LEU A 18 -35.14 -35.15 -25.63
N GLU A 19 -35.14 -36.30 -24.95
CA GLU A 19 -34.58 -36.42 -23.60
C GLU A 19 -33.09 -36.05 -23.58
N LEU A 20 -32.31 -36.56 -24.54
CA LEU A 20 -30.90 -36.21 -24.67
C LEU A 20 -30.68 -34.72 -24.93
N LEU A 21 -31.52 -34.09 -25.76
CA LEU A 21 -31.46 -32.64 -26.02
C LEU A 21 -31.77 -31.84 -24.76
N ILE A 22 -32.80 -32.23 -24.00
CA ILE A 22 -33.18 -31.58 -22.74
C ILE A 22 -32.04 -31.70 -21.73
N VAL A 23 -31.44 -32.90 -21.58
CA VAL A 23 -30.27 -33.10 -20.71
C VAL A 23 -29.10 -32.23 -21.18
N PHE A 24 -28.82 -32.18 -22.47
CA PHE A 24 -27.74 -31.36 -23.02
C PHE A 24 -27.94 -29.87 -22.76
N ILE A 25 -29.16 -29.35 -23.00
CA ILE A 25 -29.51 -27.95 -22.70
C ILE A 25 -29.40 -27.69 -21.19
N GLY A 26 -29.89 -28.60 -20.35
CA GLY A 26 -29.81 -28.47 -18.90
C GLY A 26 -28.37 -28.40 -18.40
N VAL A 27 -27.50 -29.30 -18.87
CA VAL A 27 -26.07 -29.31 -18.54
C VAL A 27 -25.38 -28.05 -19.06
N TYR A 28 -25.66 -27.64 -20.30
CA TYR A 28 -25.06 -26.44 -20.89
C TYR A 28 -25.47 -25.16 -20.13
N LEU A 29 -26.76 -25.01 -19.80
CA LEU A 29 -27.24 -23.89 -18.99
C LEU A 29 -26.63 -23.91 -17.59
N ALA A 30 -26.50 -25.08 -16.96
CA ALA A 30 -25.85 -25.21 -15.65
C ALA A 30 -24.39 -24.74 -15.70
N PHE A 31 -23.62 -25.15 -16.71
CA PHE A 31 -22.25 -24.67 -16.92
C PHE A 31 -22.20 -23.15 -17.18
N LEU A 32 -23.12 -22.61 -17.99
CA LEU A 32 -23.19 -21.16 -18.24
C LEU A 32 -23.49 -20.37 -16.97
N PHE A 33 -24.49 -20.79 -16.18
CA PHE A 33 -24.82 -20.12 -14.91
C PHE A 33 -23.69 -20.24 -13.88
N GLN A 34 -23.01 -21.39 -13.84
CA GLN A 34 -21.86 -21.58 -12.98
C GLN A 34 -20.70 -20.66 -13.38
N SER A 35 -20.35 -20.60 -14.66
CA SER A 35 -19.32 -19.69 -15.19
C SER A 35 -19.65 -18.24 -14.86
N TYR A 36 -20.88 -17.80 -15.15
CA TYR A 36 -21.30 -16.43 -14.86
C TYR A 36 -21.25 -16.09 -13.36
N ALA A 37 -21.62 -17.03 -12.49
CA ALA A 37 -21.54 -16.82 -11.04
C ALA A 37 -20.08 -16.75 -10.54
N GLU A 38 -19.19 -17.53 -11.16
CA GLU A 38 -17.75 -17.53 -10.87
C GLU A 38 -17.10 -16.23 -11.34
N ASP A 39 -17.39 -15.78 -12.56
CA ASP A 39 -16.90 -14.51 -13.13
C ASP A 39 -17.31 -13.33 -12.24
N ASN A 40 -18.59 -13.24 -11.87
CA ASN A 40 -19.07 -12.19 -10.96
C ASN A 40 -18.39 -12.22 -9.57
N LYS A 41 -17.99 -13.40 -9.10
CA LYS A 41 -17.27 -13.53 -7.84
C LYS A 41 -15.82 -13.05 -7.98
N ILE A 42 -15.17 -13.38 -9.09
CA ILE A 42 -13.82 -12.92 -9.43
C ILE A 42 -13.82 -11.39 -9.56
N ASP A 43 -14.77 -10.81 -10.29
CA ASP A 43 -14.87 -9.36 -10.48
C ASP A 43 -15.04 -8.62 -9.15
N LYS A 44 -15.89 -9.13 -8.25
CA LYS A 44 -16.06 -8.54 -6.91
C LYS A 44 -14.82 -8.64 -6.05
N GLU A 45 -14.10 -9.76 -6.09
CA GLU A 45 -12.86 -9.90 -5.34
C GLU A 45 -11.76 -9.01 -5.93
N LYS A 46 -11.67 -8.94 -7.26
CA LYS A 46 -10.79 -8.02 -7.99
C LYS A 46 -11.03 -6.58 -7.57
N GLU A 47 -12.27 -6.13 -7.63
CA GLU A 47 -12.65 -4.78 -7.22
C GLU A 47 -12.26 -4.50 -5.75
N LYS A 48 -12.55 -5.44 -4.85
CA LYS A 48 -12.20 -5.33 -3.43
C LYS A 48 -10.68 -5.23 -3.22
N VAL A 49 -9.89 -6.02 -3.95
CA VAL A 49 -8.43 -5.96 -3.92
C VAL A 49 -7.92 -4.62 -4.43
N LEU A 50 -8.41 -4.16 -5.58
CA LEU A 50 -8.02 -2.86 -6.16
C LEU A 50 -8.36 -1.69 -5.24
N VAL A 51 -9.56 -1.69 -4.65
CA VAL A 51 -9.98 -0.67 -3.66
C VAL A 51 -9.06 -0.70 -2.43
N GLY A 52 -8.77 -1.89 -1.91
CA GLY A 52 -7.89 -2.05 -0.75
C GLY A 52 -6.46 -1.59 -1.05
N LEU A 53 -5.92 -1.98 -2.21
CA LEU A 53 -4.59 -1.58 -2.68
C LEU A 53 -4.52 -0.06 -2.82
N LYS A 54 -5.50 0.56 -3.46
CA LYS A 54 -5.51 2.02 -3.61
C LYS A 54 -5.43 2.72 -2.26
N LEU A 55 -6.26 2.35 -1.29
CA LEU A 55 -6.23 2.97 0.05
C LEU A 55 -4.88 2.82 0.75
N GLU A 56 -4.26 1.65 0.65
CA GLU A 56 -2.95 1.36 1.26
C GLU A 56 -1.81 2.14 0.57
N LEU A 57 -1.84 2.19 -0.76
CA LEU A 57 -0.84 2.91 -1.55
C LEU A 57 -0.95 4.43 -1.42
N GLU A 58 -2.16 4.95 -1.25
CA GLU A 58 -2.40 6.38 -1.01
C GLU A 58 -1.78 6.85 0.31
N GLU A 59 -1.76 5.99 1.33
CA GLU A 59 -1.06 6.28 2.58
C GLU A 59 0.44 6.47 2.34
N PHE A 60 1.07 5.58 1.56
CA PHE A 60 2.48 5.74 1.18
C PHE A 60 2.72 6.98 0.33
N ARG A 61 1.85 7.22 -0.67
CA ARG A 61 2.00 8.35 -1.58
C ARG A 61 1.92 9.69 -0.86
N THR A 62 0.99 9.83 0.09
CA THR A 62 0.76 11.11 0.80
C THR A 62 1.78 11.38 1.91
N THR A 63 2.42 10.34 2.47
CA THR A 63 3.29 10.49 3.66
C THR A 63 4.78 10.28 3.37
N PHE A 64 5.15 9.33 2.49
CA PHE A 64 6.55 8.90 2.38
C PHE A 64 7.46 9.92 1.70
N GLU A 65 6.93 10.80 0.83
CA GLU A 65 7.70 11.91 0.28
C GLU A 65 8.20 12.83 1.40
N ARG A 66 7.29 13.27 2.27
CA ARG A 66 7.60 14.14 3.42
C ARG A 66 8.59 13.47 4.38
N PHE A 67 8.41 12.18 4.64
CA PHE A 67 9.36 11.41 5.46
C PHE A 67 10.73 11.29 4.81
N ALA A 68 10.78 11.11 3.49
CA ALA A 68 12.03 11.05 2.75
C ALA A 68 12.77 12.40 2.84
N ASP A 69 12.07 13.52 2.61
CA ASP A 69 12.63 14.86 2.70
C ASP A 69 13.18 15.17 4.09
N TYR A 70 12.36 14.94 5.12
CA TYR A 70 12.79 15.09 6.51
C TYR A 70 14.03 14.24 6.82
N GLN A 71 14.06 12.98 6.36
CA GLN A 71 15.19 12.10 6.58
C GLN A 71 16.45 12.58 5.83
N ARG A 72 16.33 13.09 4.59
CA ARG A 72 17.46 13.65 3.83
C ARG A 72 18.05 14.85 4.54
N ASP A 73 17.21 15.74 5.07
CA ASP A 73 17.69 16.94 5.76
C ASP A 73 18.38 16.58 7.08
N LYS A 74 17.86 15.58 7.80
CA LYS A 74 18.55 15.02 8.99
C LYS A 74 19.88 14.38 8.64
N VAL A 75 19.98 13.67 7.51
CA VAL A 75 21.26 13.11 7.04
C VAL A 75 22.27 14.22 6.72
N LYS A 76 21.86 15.34 6.10
CA LYS A 76 22.75 16.49 5.86
C LYS A 76 23.27 17.12 7.16
N GLU A 77 22.39 17.28 8.15
CA GLU A 77 22.74 17.74 9.50
C GLU A 77 23.79 16.80 10.13
N TRP A 78 23.55 15.49 10.09
CA TRP A 78 24.46 14.50 10.64
C TRP A 78 25.78 14.37 9.89
N ASP A 79 25.78 14.54 8.56
CA ASP A 79 27.01 14.60 7.76
C ASP A 79 27.87 15.79 8.23
N SER A 80 27.25 16.94 8.49
CA SER A 80 27.95 18.14 8.97
C SER A 80 28.55 17.94 10.37
N LEU A 81 27.77 17.38 11.31
CA LEU A 81 28.26 17.05 12.65
C LEU A 81 29.42 16.05 12.61
N PHE A 82 29.29 15.01 11.79
CA PHE A 82 30.32 13.97 11.69
C PHE A 82 31.66 14.50 11.16
N LEU A 83 31.60 15.44 10.21
CA LEU A 83 32.78 16.15 9.67
C LEU A 83 33.43 17.06 10.71
N ALA A 84 32.64 17.69 11.58
CA ALA A 84 33.15 18.47 12.72
C ALA A 84 33.74 17.58 13.85
N GLY A 85 33.66 16.25 13.73
CA GLY A 85 34.11 15.31 14.75
C GLY A 85 33.08 15.07 15.86
N GLU A 86 31.84 15.53 15.69
CA GLU A 86 30.75 15.40 16.65
C GLU A 86 29.86 14.18 16.36
N VAL A 87 29.10 13.78 17.39
CA VAL A 87 28.15 12.65 17.32
C VAL A 87 26.78 13.17 17.72
N ALA A 88 25.79 13.00 16.85
CA ALA A 88 24.42 13.39 17.14
C ALA A 88 23.79 12.46 18.20
N ARG A 89 22.66 12.87 18.78
CA ARG A 89 21.84 12.03 19.68
C ARG A 89 21.03 11.00 18.90
N TYR A 90 21.72 10.10 18.21
CA TYR A 90 21.08 9.08 17.39
C TYR A 90 20.45 7.94 18.21
N TYR A 91 20.78 7.83 19.51
CA TYR A 91 20.22 6.83 20.42
C TYR A 91 18.74 7.04 20.75
N ASP A 92 18.20 8.23 20.49
CA ASP A 92 16.77 8.56 20.63
C ASP A 92 15.94 8.12 19.41
N TRP A 93 16.59 7.66 18.34
CA TRP A 93 15.91 7.23 17.12
C TRP A 93 15.61 5.75 17.19
N ARG A 94 14.31 5.43 17.31
CA ARG A 94 13.82 4.06 17.34
C ARG A 94 12.65 3.91 16.38
N TYR A 95 12.66 2.80 15.66
CA TYR A 95 11.63 2.43 14.71
C TYR A 95 10.94 1.16 15.21
N ILE A 96 9.68 1.28 15.64
CA ILE A 96 8.95 0.17 16.29
C ILE A 96 8.20 -0.64 15.24
N GLU A 97 8.52 -1.93 15.12
CA GLU A 97 7.88 -2.83 14.15
C GLU A 97 6.56 -3.45 14.69
N PRO A 98 5.57 -3.71 13.81
CA PRO A 98 5.51 -3.34 12.38
C PRO A 98 5.18 -1.85 12.19
N GLN A 99 5.87 -1.19 11.26
CA GLN A 99 5.73 0.26 11.03
C GLN A 99 4.73 0.62 9.94
N TYR A 100 4.55 -0.26 8.97
CA TYR A 100 3.79 0.02 7.76
C TYR A 100 2.73 -1.05 7.59
N ASN A 101 1.52 -0.64 7.21
CA ASN A 101 0.49 -1.56 6.81
C ASN A 101 0.64 -1.86 5.32
N PHE A 102 1.06 -3.07 4.97
CA PHE A 102 1.14 -3.54 3.59
C PHE A 102 0.42 -4.88 3.38
N MET A 103 -0.60 -5.15 4.20
CA MET A 103 -1.31 -6.43 4.22
C MET A 103 -2.05 -6.70 2.91
N ILE A 104 -2.60 -5.67 2.27
CA ILE A 104 -3.32 -5.84 1.01
C ILE A 104 -2.33 -6.10 -0.13
N ILE A 105 -1.16 -5.46 -0.14
CA ILE A 105 -0.07 -5.80 -1.05
C ILE A 105 0.32 -7.28 -0.90
N GLU A 106 0.53 -7.77 0.33
CA GLU A 106 0.84 -9.19 0.57
C GLU A 106 -0.28 -10.12 0.11
N TYR A 107 -1.53 -9.76 0.38
CA TYR A 107 -2.68 -10.52 -0.10
C TYR A 107 -2.71 -10.60 -1.62
N ALA A 108 -2.55 -9.47 -2.32
CA ALA A 108 -2.55 -9.39 -3.77
C ALA A 108 -1.42 -10.23 -4.40
N LEU A 109 -0.21 -10.19 -3.83
CA LEU A 109 0.91 -11.01 -4.29
C LEU A 109 0.68 -12.51 -4.11
N ASN A 110 -0.08 -12.91 -3.08
CA ASN A 110 -0.46 -14.30 -2.87
C ASN A 110 -1.56 -14.80 -3.83
N GLN A 111 -2.22 -13.90 -4.58
CA GLN A 111 -3.18 -14.24 -5.63
C GLN A 111 -2.52 -14.51 -6.99
N LYS A 112 -1.21 -14.79 -7.02
CA LYS A 112 -0.45 -15.04 -8.25
C LYS A 112 -1.09 -16.15 -9.10
N GLY A 113 -1.35 -15.84 -10.37
CA GLY A 113 -1.93 -16.79 -11.34
C GLY A 113 -3.45 -16.90 -11.26
N THR A 114 -4.10 -15.99 -10.53
CA THR A 114 -5.55 -15.76 -10.61
C THR A 114 -5.84 -14.56 -11.51
N ASP A 115 -7.07 -14.46 -12.02
CA ASP A 115 -7.51 -13.33 -12.86
C ASP A 115 -7.75 -12.02 -12.05
N ILE A 116 -7.43 -12.02 -10.76
CA ILE A 116 -7.66 -10.91 -9.83
C ILE A 116 -6.60 -9.81 -9.99
N VAL A 117 -5.34 -10.19 -10.21
CA VAL A 117 -4.21 -9.26 -10.35
C VAL A 117 -3.48 -9.59 -11.64
N ASP A 118 -3.43 -8.64 -12.56
CA ASP A 118 -2.72 -8.84 -13.81
C ASP A 118 -1.20 -8.89 -13.61
N PHE A 119 -0.49 -9.26 -14.68
CA PHE A 119 0.96 -9.42 -14.62
C PHE A 119 1.71 -8.12 -14.33
N GLU A 120 1.25 -6.98 -14.88
CA GLU A 120 1.91 -5.69 -14.74
C GLU A 120 1.76 -5.15 -13.32
N LEU A 121 0.55 -5.21 -12.78
CA LEU A 121 0.24 -4.86 -11.40
C LEU A 121 0.99 -5.79 -10.44
N TYR A 122 1.00 -7.11 -10.69
CA TYR A 122 1.76 -8.06 -9.87
C TYR A 122 3.26 -7.73 -9.85
N SER A 123 3.85 -7.42 -11.00
CA SER A 123 5.27 -7.10 -11.10
C SER A 123 5.60 -5.82 -10.33
N SER A 124 4.76 -4.80 -10.46
CA SER A 124 4.94 -3.51 -9.79
C SER A 124 4.76 -3.64 -8.27
N LEU A 125 3.75 -4.39 -7.82
CA LEU A 125 3.54 -4.70 -6.40
C LEU A 125 4.70 -5.51 -5.81
N SER A 126 5.28 -6.44 -6.58
CA SER A 126 6.44 -7.23 -6.14
C SER A 126 7.67 -6.34 -5.93
N GLU A 127 7.89 -5.37 -6.81
CA GLU A 127 8.97 -4.40 -6.65
C GLU A 127 8.73 -3.50 -5.43
N LEU A 128 7.52 -2.95 -5.29
CA LEU A 128 7.13 -2.14 -4.15
C LEU A 128 7.34 -2.89 -2.82
N TYR A 129 6.85 -4.13 -2.73
CA TYR A 129 7.00 -4.98 -1.55
C TYR A 129 8.48 -5.15 -1.16
N ASN A 130 9.34 -5.40 -2.15
CA ASN A 130 10.77 -5.51 -1.91
C ASN A 130 11.38 -4.19 -1.41
N GLN A 131 10.91 -3.03 -1.87
CA GLN A 131 11.38 -1.73 -1.36
C GLN A 131 10.91 -1.51 0.09
N ILE A 132 9.68 -1.88 0.43
CA ILE A 132 9.16 -1.82 1.80
C ILE A 132 9.99 -2.73 2.72
N LYS A 133 10.29 -3.97 2.30
CA LYS A 133 11.13 -4.88 3.11
C LYS A 133 12.56 -4.37 3.30
N LYS A 134 13.14 -3.72 2.29
CA LYS A 134 14.45 -3.07 2.42
C LYS A 134 14.38 -1.89 3.40
N LEU A 135 13.30 -1.11 3.36
CA LEU A 135 13.05 0.01 4.27
C LEU A 135 12.97 -0.47 5.72
N GLU A 136 12.11 -1.46 6.00
CA GLU A 136 11.98 -2.08 7.32
C GLU A 136 13.34 -2.60 7.83
N HIS A 137 14.10 -3.27 6.96
CA HIS A 137 15.42 -3.77 7.32
C HIS A 137 16.41 -2.65 7.70
N ALA A 138 16.44 -1.56 6.92
CA ALA A 138 17.31 -0.41 7.23
C ALA A 138 16.94 0.23 8.58
N GLU A 139 15.65 0.37 8.86
CA GLU A 139 15.14 0.93 10.11
C GLU A 139 15.43 0.05 11.33
N ARG A 140 15.40 -1.27 11.16
CA ARG A 140 15.86 -2.22 12.18
C ARG A 140 17.33 -2.03 12.51
N LEU A 141 18.19 -1.99 11.48
CA LEU A 141 19.62 -1.78 11.66
C LEU A 141 19.93 -0.41 12.31
N MET A 142 19.16 0.62 11.97
CA MET A 142 19.25 1.92 12.64
C MET A 142 18.90 1.81 14.13
N THR A 143 17.82 1.11 14.46
CA THR A 143 17.39 0.90 15.86
C THR A 143 18.43 0.10 16.65
N ASP A 144 19.00 -0.95 16.07
CA ASP A 144 20.05 -1.76 16.70
C ASP A 144 21.30 -0.91 17.01
N LEU A 145 21.70 -0.05 16.07
CA LEU A 145 22.82 0.87 16.27
C LEU A 145 22.51 1.91 17.35
N ALA A 146 21.31 2.49 17.34
CA ALA A 146 20.85 3.44 18.36
C ALA A 146 20.86 2.83 19.76
N MET A 147 20.45 1.57 19.89
CA MET A 147 20.49 0.82 21.14
C MET A 147 21.89 0.42 21.58
N SER A 148 22.84 0.35 20.64
CA SER A 148 24.26 0.07 20.90
C SER A 148 25.07 1.33 21.28
N TYR A 149 24.39 2.43 21.59
CA TYR A 149 25.05 3.65 22.05
C TYR A 149 25.58 3.49 23.48
N ASN A 150 26.87 3.75 23.68
CA ASN A 150 27.50 3.78 24.99
C ASN A 150 27.22 5.11 25.68
N ILE A 151 26.50 5.09 26.81
CA ILE A 151 26.39 6.27 27.67
C ILE A 151 27.74 6.50 28.34
N LEU A 152 28.35 7.67 28.12
CA LEU A 152 29.59 8.04 28.81
C LEU A 152 29.27 8.49 30.25
N PRO A 153 29.79 7.81 31.28
CA PRO A 153 29.75 8.28 32.67
C PRO A 153 30.37 9.67 32.82
N LYS A 154 29.84 10.48 33.74
CA LYS A 154 30.27 11.88 33.94
C LYS A 154 31.73 12.02 34.37
N ASP A 155 32.28 10.99 34.98
CA ASP A 155 33.65 10.88 35.50
C ASP A 155 34.68 10.45 34.44
N LEU A 156 34.24 10.02 33.25
CA LEU A 156 35.12 9.61 32.16
C LEU A 156 35.36 10.75 31.17
N ASP A 157 36.65 11.08 30.94
CA ASP A 157 37.07 12.04 29.90
C ASP A 157 36.90 11.41 28.50
N PRO A 158 36.07 11.97 27.60
CA PRO A 158 35.86 11.45 26.25
C PRO A 158 37.11 11.45 25.36
N LYS A 159 38.20 12.08 25.80
CA LYS A 159 39.46 12.17 25.04
C LYS A 159 40.56 11.26 25.59
N LYS A 160 40.35 10.54 26.70
CA LYS A 160 41.40 9.74 27.34
C LYS A 160 40.92 8.37 27.80
N GLY A 161 41.85 7.41 27.81
CA GLY A 161 41.64 6.08 28.37
C GLY A 161 40.37 5.40 27.85
N GLN A 162 39.57 4.85 28.76
CA GLN A 162 38.32 4.18 28.43
C GLN A 162 37.26 5.11 27.81
N GLY A 163 37.22 6.39 28.20
CA GLY A 163 36.28 7.36 27.64
C GLY A 163 36.53 7.62 26.14
N ALA A 164 37.79 7.65 25.72
CA ALA A 164 38.17 7.74 24.30
C ALA A 164 37.72 6.52 23.49
N VAL A 165 37.81 5.31 24.07
CA VAL A 165 37.38 4.08 23.41
C VAL A 165 35.86 4.10 23.18
N LEU A 166 35.08 4.39 24.24
CA LEU A 166 33.62 4.47 24.14
C LEU A 166 33.15 5.58 23.18
N ALA A 167 33.83 6.73 23.19
CA ALA A 167 33.55 7.82 22.25
C ALA A 167 33.85 7.42 20.80
N ALA A 168 34.96 6.69 20.56
CA ALA A 168 35.30 6.17 19.23
C ALA A 168 34.29 5.13 18.73
N GLU A 169 33.83 4.24 19.61
CA GLU A 169 32.77 3.26 19.32
C GLU A 169 31.45 3.97 18.96
N ASN A 170 31.01 4.94 19.77
CA ASN A 170 29.82 5.73 19.47
C ASN A 170 29.92 6.46 18.13
N ARG A 171 31.09 7.01 17.81
CA ARG A 171 31.34 7.66 16.52
C ARG A 171 31.28 6.67 15.37
N PHE A 172 31.77 5.45 15.54
CA PHE A 172 31.69 4.38 14.54
C PHE A 172 30.25 3.89 14.34
N HIS A 173 29.48 3.71 15.40
CA HIS A 173 28.07 3.38 15.34
C HIS A 173 27.27 4.49 14.65
N PHE A 174 27.55 5.75 14.99
CA PHE A 174 26.92 6.90 14.34
C PHE A 174 27.23 6.98 12.84
N TYR A 175 28.47 6.68 12.44
CA TYR A 175 28.84 6.59 11.01
C TYR A 175 27.96 5.59 10.25
N LYS A 176 27.80 4.38 10.80
CA LYS A 176 26.92 3.35 10.21
C LYS A 176 25.46 3.78 10.21
N PHE A 177 24.99 4.34 11.32
CA PHE A 177 23.60 4.78 11.50
C PHE A 177 23.23 5.81 10.42
N LYS A 178 24.10 6.79 10.18
CA LYS A 178 23.93 7.80 9.14
C LYS A 178 23.88 7.21 7.73
N ASN A 179 24.63 6.15 7.45
CA ASN A 179 24.57 5.48 6.15
C ASN A 179 23.24 4.77 5.95
N PHE A 180 22.75 4.02 6.94
CA PHE A 180 21.42 3.42 6.88
C PHE A 180 20.31 4.47 6.83
N ALA A 181 20.48 5.62 7.49
CA ALA A 181 19.56 6.75 7.37
C ALA A 181 19.47 7.31 5.95
N ARG A 182 20.60 7.33 5.22
CA ARG A 182 20.63 7.72 3.81
C ARG A 182 19.91 6.70 2.94
N ASP A 183 20.14 5.41 3.20
CA ASP A 183 19.46 4.32 2.52
C ASP A 183 17.94 4.40 2.75
N ARG A 184 17.52 4.62 4.00
CA ARG A 184 16.13 4.85 4.41
C ARG A 184 15.49 5.98 3.60
N ALA A 185 16.14 7.14 3.53
CA ALA A 185 15.64 8.27 2.74
C ALA A 185 15.44 7.93 1.26
N GLY A 186 16.38 7.17 0.68
CA GLY A 186 16.26 6.69 -0.70
C GLY A 186 15.14 5.66 -0.88
N MET A 187 14.96 4.75 0.09
CA MET A 187 13.90 3.73 0.07
C MET A 187 12.51 4.36 0.19
N LEU A 188 12.33 5.31 1.10
CA LEU A 188 11.08 6.07 1.24
C LEU A 188 10.69 6.75 -0.08
N GLY A 189 11.64 7.42 -0.73
CA GLY A 189 11.41 8.05 -2.04
C GLY A 189 11.06 7.04 -3.14
N ARG A 190 11.68 5.85 -3.14
CA ARG A 190 11.34 4.78 -4.10
C ARG A 190 9.95 4.19 -3.84
N VAL A 191 9.58 3.98 -2.59
CA VAL A 191 8.23 3.50 -2.22
C VAL A 191 7.17 4.53 -2.61
N TRP A 192 7.42 5.81 -2.35
CA TRP A 192 6.55 6.90 -2.80
C TRP A 192 6.36 6.92 -4.33
N SER A 193 7.46 6.84 -5.09
CA SER A 193 7.37 6.85 -6.55
C SER A 193 6.68 5.59 -7.09
N ALA A 194 6.99 4.41 -6.54
CA ALA A 194 6.37 3.15 -6.95
C ALA A 194 4.86 3.12 -6.62
N SER A 195 4.45 3.56 -5.43
CA SER A 195 3.04 3.65 -5.06
C SER A 195 2.27 4.62 -5.97
N SER A 196 2.85 5.77 -6.31
CA SER A 196 2.26 6.72 -7.25
C SER A 196 2.01 6.12 -8.63
N ASN A 197 2.97 5.35 -9.16
CA ASN A 197 2.82 4.70 -10.46
C ASN A 197 1.74 3.61 -10.41
N ILE A 198 1.71 2.80 -9.35
CA ILE A 198 0.73 1.72 -9.19
C ILE A 198 -0.69 2.27 -9.03
N ILE A 199 -0.86 3.39 -8.31
CA ILE A 199 -2.16 4.07 -8.20
C ILE A 199 -2.70 4.47 -9.58
N GLY A 200 -1.84 4.88 -10.51
CA GLY A 200 -2.22 5.14 -11.90
C GLY A 200 -2.89 3.92 -12.55
N LEU A 201 -2.23 2.76 -12.49
CA LEU A 201 -2.76 1.50 -13.02
C LEU A 201 -4.09 1.12 -12.37
N ILE A 202 -4.19 1.23 -11.04
CA ILE A 202 -5.42 0.90 -10.31
C ILE A 202 -6.56 1.84 -10.69
N ASN A 203 -6.30 3.14 -10.85
CA ASN A 203 -7.33 4.11 -11.24
C ASN A 203 -7.85 3.86 -12.65
N GLU A 204 -6.98 3.43 -13.57
CA GLU A 204 -7.38 3.02 -14.93
C GLU A 204 -8.32 1.81 -14.89
N GLU A 205 -8.03 0.82 -14.04
CA GLU A 205 -8.87 -0.37 -13.88
C GLU A 205 -10.19 -0.11 -13.15
N LEU A 206 -10.18 0.70 -12.09
CA LEU A 206 -11.39 1.02 -11.31
C LEU A 206 -12.33 1.99 -12.05
N GLY A 207 -11.78 2.83 -12.93
CA GLY A 207 -12.51 3.92 -13.56
C GLY A 207 -12.76 5.11 -12.61
N PRO A 208 -13.23 6.25 -13.17
CA PRO A 208 -13.27 7.53 -12.47
C PRO A 208 -14.26 7.57 -11.31
N GLU A 209 -15.47 7.01 -11.48
CA GLU A 209 -16.51 7.04 -10.44
C GLU A 209 -16.08 6.25 -9.20
N ARG A 210 -15.62 5.01 -9.40
CA ARG A 210 -15.17 4.16 -8.29
C ARG A 210 -13.91 4.70 -7.65
N SER A 211 -12.98 5.23 -8.44
CA SER A 211 -11.78 5.90 -7.93
C SER A 211 -12.12 7.04 -6.99
N LYS A 212 -13.12 7.88 -7.33
CA LYS A 212 -13.59 8.97 -6.48
C LYS A 212 -14.23 8.49 -5.18
N GLU A 213 -14.99 7.40 -5.23
CA GLU A 213 -15.55 6.80 -4.02
C GLU A 213 -14.47 6.27 -3.07
N VAL A 214 -13.37 5.73 -3.61
CA VAL A 214 -12.22 5.32 -2.79
C VAL A 214 -11.52 6.53 -2.18
N ASP A 215 -11.32 7.60 -2.94
CA ASP A 215 -10.71 8.85 -2.45
C ASP A 215 -11.59 9.48 -1.34
N ALA A 216 -12.92 9.42 -1.47
CA ALA A 216 -13.84 9.83 -0.42
C ALA A 216 -13.69 9.01 0.87
N LYS A 217 -13.47 7.70 0.75
CA LYS A 217 -13.20 6.84 1.92
C LYS A 217 -11.86 7.15 2.57
N LEU A 218 -10.85 7.54 1.79
CA LEU A 218 -9.58 8.01 2.33
C LEU A 218 -9.77 9.32 3.10
N LEU A 219 -10.51 10.27 2.54
CA LEU A 219 -10.85 11.53 3.21
C LEU A 219 -11.59 11.27 4.53
N GLU A 220 -12.58 10.37 4.50
CA GLU A 220 -13.32 9.95 5.68
C GLU A 220 -12.41 9.39 6.78
N ARG A 221 -11.38 8.60 6.42
CA ARG A 221 -10.38 8.11 7.40
C ARG A 221 -9.61 9.24 8.05
N TYR A 222 -9.22 10.27 7.30
CA TYR A 222 -8.51 11.42 7.86
C TYR A 222 -9.39 12.25 8.79
N VAL A 223 -10.63 12.52 8.38
CA VAL A 223 -11.62 13.25 9.18
C VAL A 223 -11.92 12.49 10.48
N ASN A 224 -12.25 11.20 10.39
CA ASN A 224 -12.57 10.37 11.55
C ASN A 224 -11.34 10.12 12.44
N GLY A 225 -10.14 10.16 11.88
CA GLY A 225 -8.87 10.09 12.61
C GLY A 225 -8.54 11.35 13.41
N GLY A 226 -9.33 12.42 13.28
CA GLY A 226 -9.11 13.69 13.99
C GLY A 226 -7.90 14.46 13.47
N ILE A 227 -7.50 14.23 12.21
CA ILE A 227 -6.42 14.99 11.58
C ILE A 227 -6.90 16.43 11.34
N GLN A 228 -6.01 17.40 11.56
CA GLN A 228 -6.34 18.82 11.36
C GLN A 228 -6.77 19.08 9.91
N MET A 229 -7.93 19.73 9.73
CA MET A 229 -8.53 19.90 8.40
C MET A 229 -7.63 20.68 7.43
N ASP A 230 -6.93 21.71 7.91
CA ASP A 230 -6.00 22.48 7.08
C ASP A 230 -4.89 21.59 6.49
N PHE A 231 -4.40 20.64 7.29
CA PHE A 231 -3.41 19.67 6.83
C PHE A 231 -4.00 18.64 5.87
N VAL A 232 -5.24 18.20 6.10
CA VAL A 232 -5.95 17.30 5.17
C VAL A 232 -6.16 17.99 3.83
N LYS A 233 -6.57 19.26 3.83
CA LYS A 233 -6.73 20.06 2.61
C LYS A 233 -5.41 20.22 1.87
N GLU A 234 -4.32 20.55 2.56
CA GLU A 234 -2.98 20.61 1.96
C GLU A 234 -2.58 19.30 1.26
N ILE A 235 -2.87 18.15 1.88
CA ILE A 235 -2.65 16.83 1.25
C ILE A 235 -3.52 16.67 0.01
N PHE A 236 -4.81 17.02 0.08
CA PHE A 236 -5.74 16.87 -1.04
C PHE A 236 -5.34 17.74 -2.23
N ASP A 237 -4.95 18.99 -1.99
CA ASP A 237 -4.50 19.91 -3.03
C ASP A 237 -3.22 19.41 -3.72
N GLN A 238 -2.28 18.84 -2.94
CA GLN A 238 -1.01 18.35 -3.46
C GLN A 238 -1.17 17.03 -4.24
N TYR A 239 -1.94 16.09 -3.69
CA TYR A 239 -1.95 14.70 -4.16
C TYR A 239 -3.21 14.33 -4.95
N PHE A 240 -4.28 15.12 -4.88
CA PHE A 240 -5.51 14.86 -5.61
C PHE A 240 -5.92 16.09 -6.45
N PRO A 241 -5.03 16.57 -7.35
CA PRO A 241 -5.22 17.82 -8.09
C PRO A 241 -6.41 17.77 -9.07
N GLN A 242 -7.00 16.60 -9.29
CA GLN A 242 -8.23 16.44 -10.07
C GLN A 242 -9.49 16.95 -9.36
N TYR A 243 -9.44 17.16 -8.03
CA TYR A 243 -10.57 17.67 -7.27
C TYR A 243 -10.41 19.18 -7.04
N SER A 244 -11.48 19.92 -7.28
CA SER A 244 -11.55 21.34 -6.90
C SER A 244 -11.84 21.50 -5.41
N ASP A 245 -11.62 22.70 -4.87
CA ASP A 245 -12.06 23.07 -3.51
C ASP A 245 -13.55 22.76 -3.29
N ASP A 246 -14.40 23.07 -4.27
CA ASP A 246 -15.84 22.77 -4.21
C ASP A 246 -16.11 21.26 -4.15
N ASP A 247 -15.31 20.44 -4.85
CA ASP A 247 -15.42 18.98 -4.77
C ASP A 247 -15.01 18.46 -3.40
N PHE A 248 -13.93 19.00 -2.83
CA PHE A 248 -13.45 18.67 -1.49
C PHE A 248 -14.49 19.00 -0.43
N ASP A 249 -15.02 20.24 -0.45
CA ASP A 249 -16.03 20.69 0.50
C ASP A 249 -17.30 19.84 0.43
N ARG A 250 -17.78 19.52 -0.79
CA ARG A 250 -18.91 18.61 -0.97
C ARG A 250 -18.63 17.21 -0.40
N MET A 251 -17.43 16.67 -0.62
CA MET A 251 -17.06 15.35 -0.07
C MET A 251 -17.04 15.37 1.47
N ILE A 252 -16.59 16.46 2.09
CA ILE A 252 -16.64 16.65 3.54
C ILE A 252 -18.08 16.71 4.05
N GLU A 253 -18.96 17.49 3.39
CA GLU A 253 -20.38 17.57 3.74
C GLU A 253 -21.03 16.18 3.70
N GLU A 254 -20.81 15.42 2.63
CA GLU A 254 -21.34 14.05 2.51
C GLU A 254 -20.84 13.10 3.61
N ILE A 255 -19.59 13.26 4.06
CA ILE A 255 -19.03 12.47 5.17
C ILE A 255 -19.70 12.84 6.49
N GLN A 256 -19.89 14.13 6.74
CA GLN A 256 -20.54 14.63 7.96
C GLN A 256 -22.03 14.23 8.01
N GLU A 257 -22.74 14.30 6.89
CA GLU A 257 -24.13 13.83 6.78
C GLU A 257 -24.23 12.33 7.13
N ARG A 258 -23.37 11.49 6.56
CA ARG A 258 -23.33 10.05 6.87
C ARG A 258 -23.05 9.77 8.34
N ALA A 259 -22.12 10.51 8.94
CA ALA A 259 -21.80 10.39 10.37
C ALA A 259 -23.00 10.79 11.26
N SER A 260 -23.76 11.81 10.86
CA SER A 260 -24.95 12.27 11.61
C SER A 260 -26.10 11.24 11.57
N VAL A 261 -26.32 10.58 10.42
CA VAL A 261 -27.37 9.57 10.26
C VAL A 261 -27.06 8.32 11.10
N SER A 262 -25.78 7.93 11.19
CA SER A 262 -25.35 6.74 11.95
C SER A 262 -25.46 6.89 13.47
N GLN A 263 -25.62 8.11 14.01
CA GLN A 263 -25.85 8.35 15.45
C GLN A 263 -27.33 8.28 15.85
N THR A 264 -28.24 8.22 14.87
CA THR A 264 -29.69 8.16 15.06
C THR A 264 -30.29 6.75 14.97
N GLN A 265 -29.46 5.72 14.77
CA GLN A 265 -29.84 4.30 14.79
C GLN A 265 -29.20 3.60 15.99
#